data_AF-A0A7C3W2P7-F1
#
_entry.id   AF-A0A7C3W2P7-F1
#
_cell.length_a   1.000
_cell.length_b   1.000
_cell.length_c   1.000
_cell.angle_alpha   90.00
_cell.angle_beta   90.00
_cell.angle_gamma   90.00
#
_symmetry.space_group_name_H-M   'P 1'
#
loop_
_entity.id
_entity.type
_entity.pdbx_description
1 polymer ?
#
loop_
_entity_poly.entity_id
_entity_poly.type
_entity_poly.pdbx_seq_one_letter_code
_entity_poly.pdbx_strand_id
1 'polypeptide(L)' 'MDQLELIRQLAVKNNTKIVLLVLDGVGGLAMQPGGPTELEAARTPNLDALAARSACGLSEAIAPGIT' A
#
# COMPACT_ATOMS: atom_id res chain seq x y z
N MET A 1 -2.95 17.93 -20.82
CA MET A 1 -1.73 18.33 -20.08
C MET A 1 -1.10 17.04 -19.58
N ASP A 2 0.17 16.80 -19.85
CA ASP A 2 0.87 15.58 -19.38
C ASP A 2 0.93 15.58 -17.84
N GLN A 3 0.50 14.49 -17.20
CA GLN A 3 0.50 14.36 -15.74
C GLN A 3 1.92 14.44 -15.16
N LEU A 4 2.92 13.94 -15.88
CA LEU A 4 4.31 13.99 -15.43
C LEU A 4 4.84 15.43 -15.39
N GLU A 5 4.44 16.25 -16.37
CA GLU A 5 4.78 17.68 -16.38
C GLU A 5 4.12 18.43 -15.23
N LEU A 6 2.85 18.15 -14.94
CA LEU A 6 2.17 18.75 -13.79
C LEU A 6 2.84 18.37 -12.46
N ILE A 7 3.16 17.09 -12.27
CA ILE A 7 3.87 16.62 -11.06
C ILE A 7 5.22 17.32 -10.90
N ARG A 8 5.98 17.49 -11.99
CA ARG A 8 7.27 18.20 -11.95
C ARG A 8 7.12 19.66 -11.51
N GLN A 9 6.08 20.36 -11.96
CA GLN A 9 5.82 21.74 -11.57
C GLN A 9 5.40 21.89 -10.10
N LEU A 10 4.66 20.90 -9.58
CA LEU A 10 4.22 20.87 -8.18
C LEU A 10 5.28 20.36 -7.21
N ALA A 11 6.37 19.76 -7.70
CA ALA A 11 7.40 19.15 -6.88
C ALA A 11 8.19 20.20 -6.07
N VAL A 12 8.17 20.08 -4.75
CA VAL A 12 8.98 20.90 -3.84
C VAL A 12 10.30 20.17 -3.54
N LYS A 13 11.43 20.82 -3.83
CA LYS A 13 12.76 20.27 -3.55
C LYS A 13 12.94 20.05 -2.04
N ASN A 14 13.41 18.87 -1.67
CA ASN A 14 13.80 18.52 -0.31
C ASN A 14 14.92 17.46 -0.35
N ASN A 15 15.40 17.02 0.81
CA ASN A 15 16.49 16.04 0.93
C ASN A 15 15.99 14.64 1.35
N THR A 16 14.71 14.33 1.12
CA THR A 16 14.11 13.02 1.44
C THR A 16 14.09 12.11 0.21
N LYS A 17 13.87 10.81 0.42
CA LYS A 17 13.78 9.80 -0.63
C LYS A 17 12.43 9.08 -0.55
N ILE A 18 11.89 8.69 -1.70
CA ILE A 18 10.70 7.86 -1.78
C ILE A 18 11.14 6.40 -1.88
N VAL A 19 10.52 5.52 -1.10
CA VAL A 19 10.69 4.06 -1.16
C VAL A 19 9.35 3.45 -1.54
N LEU A 20 9.32 2.67 -2.62
CA LEU A 20 8.19 1.84 -3.00
C LEU A 20 8.54 0.38 -2.69
N LEU A 21 7.80 -0.23 -1.77
CA LEU A 21 7.92 -1.64 -1.42
C LEU A 21 6.71 -2.40 -1.97
N VAL A 22 6.96 -3.39 -2.84
CA VAL A 22 5.95 -4.30 -3.35
C VAL A 22 6.10 -5.63 -2.62
N LEU A 23 5.04 -6.05 -1.94
CA LEU A 23 4.92 -7.38 -1.36
C LEU A 23 4.06 -8.20 -2.32
N ASP A 24 4.70 -9.11 -3.06
CA ASP A 24 4.03 -9.94 -4.04
C ASP A 24 3.00 -10.87 -3.37
N GLY A 25 1.79 -10.94 -3.93
CA GLY A 25 0.71 -11.77 -3.40
C GLY A 25 0.26 -11.45 -1.96
N VAL A 26 0.44 -10.21 -1.49
CA VAL A 26 0.13 -9.84 -0.09
C VAL A 26 -1.36 -9.81 0.25
N GLY A 27 -2.23 -9.69 -0.75
CA GLY A 27 -3.67 -9.77 -0.55
C GLY A 27 -4.09 -11.19 -0.14
N GLY A 28 -5.05 -11.29 0.79
CA GLY A 28 -5.48 -12.56 1.35
C GLY A 28 -6.96 -12.58 1.69
N LEU A 29 -7.48 -13.78 1.97
CA LEU A 29 -8.86 -14.01 2.40
C LEU A 29 -8.86 -14.90 3.63
N ALA A 30 -9.78 -14.63 4.55
CA ALA A 30 -9.90 -15.45 5.75
C ALA A 30 -10.27 -16.90 5.41
N MET A 31 -9.58 -17.85 6.03
CA MET A 31 -9.82 -19.29 5.85
C MET A 31 -11.17 -19.75 6.44
N GLN A 32 -11.66 -19.07 7.48
CA GLN A 32 -13.00 -19.27 8.04
C GLN A 32 -13.77 -17.95 8.07
N PRO A 33 -15.12 -17.98 8.00
CA PRO A 33 -15.93 -16.78 8.16
C PRO A 33 -15.63 -16.06 9.48
N GLY A 34 -15.24 -14.79 9.39
CA GLY A 34 -14.87 -13.95 10.55
C GLY A 34 -13.47 -14.20 11.12
N GLY A 35 -12.67 -15.08 10.50
CA GLY A 35 -11.26 -15.25 10.83
C GLY A 35 -10.37 -14.15 10.21
N PRO A 36 -9.08 -14.12 10.58
CA PRO A 36 -8.12 -13.20 9.97
C PRO A 36 -7.69 -13.69 8.58
N THR A 37 -7.28 -12.75 7.74
CA THR A 37 -6.40 -13.00 6.59
C THR A 37 -5.01 -13.45 7.05
N GLU A 38 -4.20 -13.94 6.11
CA GLU A 38 -2.82 -14.36 6.37
C GLU A 38 -1.96 -13.21 6.91
N LEU A 39 -2.17 -11.98 6.40
CA LEU A 39 -1.44 -10.80 6.86
C LEU A 39 -1.85 -10.38 8.28
N GLU A 40 -3.15 -10.45 8.60
CA GLU A 40 -3.66 -10.13 9.94
C GLU A 40 -3.25 -11.16 11.00
N ALA A 41 -3.11 -12.43 10.61
CA ALA A 41 -2.62 -13.48 11.50
C ALA A 41 -1.09 -13.41 11.74
N ALA A 42 -0.34 -12.79 10.82
CA ALA A 42 1.10 -12.66 10.92
C ALA A 42 1.50 -11.63 11.99
N ARG A 43 2.63 -11.88 12.67
CA ARG A 43 3.22 -10.89 13.58
C ARG A 43 4.00 -9.85 12.77
N THR A 44 3.41 -8.68 12.54
CA THR A 44 3.94 -7.62 11.66
C THR A 44 4.24 -6.27 12.35
N PRO A 45 4.99 -6.24 13.47
CA PRO A 45 5.10 -5.05 14.33
C PRO A 45 5.64 -3.80 13.61
N ASN A 46 6.49 -3.98 12.60
CA ASN A 46 7.02 -2.86 11.81
C ASN A 46 5.97 -2.28 10.85
N LEU A 47 5.16 -3.13 10.22
CA LEU A 47 4.10 -2.71 9.32
C LEU A 47 2.94 -2.10 10.12
N ASP A 48 2.61 -2.69 11.27
CA ASP A 48 1.60 -2.18 12.20
C ASP A 48 1.97 -0.77 12.70
N ALA A 49 3.23 -0.58 13.11
CA ALA A 49 3.73 0.71 13.54
C ALA A 49 3.76 1.74 12.40
N LEU A 50 4.01 1.32 11.15
CA LEU A 50 3.93 2.18 9.97
C LEU A 50 2.49 2.60 9.69
N ALA A 51 1.55 1.65 9.68
CA ALA A 51 0.13 1.91 9.47
C ALA A 51 -0.43 2.88 10.52
N ALA A 52 -0.11 2.67 11.80
CA ALA A 52 -0.60 3.51 12.90
C ALA A 52 -0.22 5.00 12.82
N ARG A 53 0.86 5.35 12.09
CA ARG A 53 1.35 6.73 11.94
C ARG A 53 1.22 7.30 10.52
N SER A 54 0.59 6.56 9.60
CA SER A 54 0.53 6.90 8.18
C SER A 54 -0.91 6.91 7.68
N ALA A 55 -1.11 7.34 6.43
CA ALA A 55 -2.37 7.12 5.73
C ALA A 55 -2.40 5.71 5.14
N CYS A 56 -3.46 4.96 5.41
CA CYS A 56 -3.74 3.66 4.81
C CYS A 56 -4.84 3.77 3.75
N GLY A 57 -4.87 2.83 2.81
CA GLY A 57 -5.88 2.76 1.76
C GLY A 57 -5.80 1.42 1.03
N LEU A 58 -6.66 1.27 0.01
CA LEU A 58 -6.67 0.12 -0.88
C LEU A 58 -6.17 0.55 -2.26
N SER A 59 -5.33 -0.28 -2.87
CA SER A 59 -4.86 -0.07 -4.23
C SER A 59 -5.54 -1.06 -5.15
N GLU A 60 -6.18 -0.56 -6.19
CA GLU A 60 -6.69 -1.37 -7.30
C GLU A 60 -5.62 -1.43 -8.39
N ALA A 61 -5.15 -2.63 -8.73
CA ALA A 61 -4.07 -2.79 -9.70
C ALA A 61 -4.53 -2.48 -11.14
N ILE A 62 -5.71 -3.00 -11.53
CA ILE A 62 -6.28 -2.81 -12.87
C ILE A 62 -7.76 -2.42 -12.77
N ALA A 63 -8.61 -3.33 -12.26
CA ALA A 63 -10.06 -3.13 -12.10
C ALA A 63 -10.63 -4.18 -11.13
N PRO A 64 -11.90 -4.04 -10.68
CA PRO A 64 -12.45 -4.94 -9.68
C PRO A 64 -12.53 -6.36 -10.22
N GLY A 65 -11.95 -7.31 -9.48
CA GLY A 65 -11.96 -8.73 -9.85
C GLY A 65 -10.97 -9.14 -10.95
N ILE A 66 -10.05 -8.26 -11.37
CA ILE A 66 -8.95 -8.61 -12.27
C ILE A 66 -7.69 -8.88 -11.44
N THR A 67 -7.17 -10.11 -11.52
CA THR A 67 -5.95 -10.58 -10.83
C THR A 67 -4.88 -10.99 -11.83
#